data_AF-A0A1G7HJF1-F1
#
_entry.id   AF-A0A1G7HJF1-F1
#
_cell.length_a   1.000
_cell.length_b   1.000
_cell.length_c   1.000
_cell.angle_alpha   90.00
_cell.angle_beta   90.00
_cell.angle_gamma   90.00
#
_symmetry.space_group_name_H-M   'P 1'
#
loop_
_entity.id
_entity.type
_entity.pdbx_description
1 polymer ?
#
loop_
_entity_poly.entity_id
_entity_poly.type
_entity_poly.pdbx_seq_one_letter_code
_entity_poly.pdbx_strand_id
1 'polypeptide(L)'
;MKKLILIITIAIAFSCSDSNPDKVGVIDKGENSHHVIFPDSLRSLVVKKRQDSSYWDTEMLKTDLSYKNERPTGPFMFGAFPVPNYDLIGKGTFSGLGNFGYSGAGKYYKTIKDKIILYNSFFVKKNNLNQKRLQNRKDEIFFQILVLTDTIDSVDFSHVGSEIISRNHPDYVGQGFYKTKNSTIDYVAFTTPENESYAIVSTRLFNLDFGKTILIAPQKNGSLRSMQIELPQLSSEEINRFTDKLLEEDRIVEFFTKPGNI
;
A
#
# COMPACT_ATOMS: atom_id res chain seq x y z
N MET A 1 -46.75 26.30 -46.13
CA MET A 1 -46.42 25.37 -45.03
C MET A 1 -45.07 24.73 -45.27
N LYS A 2 -44.08 25.07 -44.45
CA LYS A 2 -42.89 24.27 -44.07
C LYS A 2 -41.95 25.24 -43.33
N LYS A 3 -41.97 25.22 -41.99
CA LYS A 3 -40.99 25.92 -41.15
C LYS A 3 -39.74 25.05 -41.10
N LEU A 4 -38.62 25.59 -41.59
CA LEU A 4 -37.30 24.98 -41.45
C LEU A 4 -36.76 25.38 -40.07
N ILE A 5 -36.68 24.42 -39.15
CA ILE A 5 -36.05 24.59 -37.85
C ILE A 5 -34.55 24.33 -38.04
N LEU A 6 -33.74 25.38 -37.92
CA LEU A 6 -32.28 25.27 -37.89
C LEU A 6 -31.86 24.98 -36.44
N ILE A 7 -31.45 23.75 -36.16
CA ILE A 7 -30.84 23.37 -34.89
C ILE A 7 -29.36 23.76 -34.97
N ILE A 8 -28.96 24.79 -34.22
CA ILE A 8 -27.56 25.15 -34.03
C ILE A 8 -27.02 24.30 -32.89
N THR A 9 -26.24 23.28 -33.24
CA THR A 9 -25.49 22.46 -32.28
C THR A 9 -24.26 23.26 -31.83
N ILE A 10 -24.30 23.80 -30.61
CA ILE A 10 -23.14 24.44 -29.98
C ILE A 10 -22.21 23.33 -29.50
N ALA A 11 -21.14 23.08 -30.23
CA ALA A 11 -20.01 22.28 -29.76
C ALA A 11 -19.21 23.13 -28.76
N ILE A 12 -19.33 22.82 -27.48
CA ILE A 12 -18.47 23.40 -26.44
C ILE A 12 -17.13 22.67 -26.52
N ALA A 13 -16.18 23.28 -27.25
CA ALA A 13 -14.78 22.91 -27.17
C ALA A 13 -14.24 23.42 -25.83
N PHE A 14 -13.89 22.51 -24.92
CA PHE A 14 -13.08 22.83 -23.75
C PHE A 14 -11.69 23.22 -24.25
N SER A 15 -11.45 24.53 -24.33
CA SER A 15 -10.12 25.12 -24.45
C SER A 15 -9.37 24.84 -23.15
N CYS A 16 -8.46 23.85 -23.16
CA CYS A 16 -7.38 23.84 -22.19
C CYS A 16 -6.57 25.12 -22.39
N SER A 17 -6.48 25.96 -21.35
CA SER A 17 -5.61 27.13 -21.38
C SER A 17 -4.16 26.66 -21.49
N ASP A 18 -3.49 27.04 -22.57
CA ASP A 18 -2.04 26.94 -22.71
C ASP A 18 -1.36 27.74 -21.60
N SER A 19 -0.91 27.02 -20.57
CA SER A 19 0.07 27.52 -19.62
C SER A 19 1.42 26.91 -19.99
N ASN A 20 2.19 27.74 -20.71
CA ASN A 20 3.66 27.75 -20.85
C ASN A 20 4.42 26.50 -20.33
N PRO A 21 5.00 25.64 -21.19
CA PRO A 21 5.73 24.44 -20.76
C PRO A 21 7.18 24.72 -20.31
N ASP A 22 7.67 25.95 -20.40
CA ASP A 22 9.06 26.26 -20.11
C ASP A 22 9.28 26.53 -18.61
N LYS A 23 9.46 25.43 -17.88
CA LYS A 23 10.34 25.22 -16.69
C LYS A 23 9.80 24.08 -15.82
N VAL A 24 9.55 22.91 -16.41
CA VAL A 24 9.68 21.67 -15.63
C VAL A 24 11.17 21.41 -15.52
N GLY A 25 11.79 21.91 -14.45
CA GLY A 25 13.14 21.50 -14.08
C GLY A 25 13.15 19.98 -14.02
N VAL A 26 13.94 19.36 -14.88
CA VAL A 26 14.32 17.96 -14.72
C VAL A 26 14.90 17.88 -13.31
N ILE A 27 14.14 17.29 -12.39
CA ILE A 27 14.67 16.91 -11.09
C ILE A 27 15.70 15.86 -11.42
N ASP A 28 16.95 16.29 -11.48
CA ASP A 28 18.11 15.43 -11.47
C ASP A 28 17.97 14.57 -10.21
N LYS A 29 17.59 13.31 -10.40
CA LYS A 29 17.60 12.31 -9.32
C LYS A 29 19.08 12.12 -9.00
N GLY A 30 19.59 12.94 -8.08
CA GLY A 30 21.00 12.95 -7.71
C GLY A 30 21.54 11.54 -7.48
N GLU A 31 22.81 11.35 -7.83
CA GLU A 31 23.60 10.10 -7.88
C GLU A 31 23.65 9.24 -6.59
N ASN A 32 22.81 9.50 -5.60
CA ASN A 32 22.70 8.74 -4.35
C ASN A 32 21.59 7.69 -4.34
N SER A 33 20.89 7.45 -5.46
CA SER A 33 19.99 6.30 -5.56
C SER A 33 20.82 5.03 -5.82
N HIS A 34 21.16 4.30 -4.77
CA HIS A 34 21.58 2.91 -4.90
C HIS A 34 20.39 2.03 -5.37
N HIS A 35 19.90 2.28 -6.58
CA HIS A 35 18.95 1.39 -7.24
C HIS A 35 19.69 0.11 -7.57
N VAL A 36 19.45 -0.92 -6.78
CA VAL A 36 19.81 -2.28 -7.15
C VAL A 36 18.89 -2.65 -8.29
N ILE A 37 19.41 -2.69 -9.52
CA ILE A 37 18.65 -3.19 -10.66
C ILE A 37 18.53 -4.71 -10.48
N PHE A 38 17.31 -5.20 -10.32
CA PHE A 38 17.07 -6.63 -10.31
C PHE A 38 17.19 -7.15 -11.76
N PRO A 39 18.07 -8.13 -12.06
CA PRO A 39 18.34 -8.51 -13.44
C PRO A 39 17.10 -9.01 -14.19
N ASP A 40 16.88 -8.50 -15.42
CA ASP A 40 15.79 -8.95 -16.30
C ASP A 40 15.82 -10.46 -16.57
N SER A 41 17.01 -11.04 -16.59
CA SER A 41 17.21 -12.49 -16.71
C SER A 41 16.58 -13.26 -15.53
N LEU A 42 16.66 -12.72 -14.31
CA LEU A 42 16.04 -13.30 -13.13
C LEU A 42 14.53 -13.06 -13.10
N ARG A 43 14.04 -11.87 -13.51
CA ARG A 43 12.60 -11.64 -13.69
C ARG A 43 11.99 -12.63 -14.68
N SER A 44 12.63 -12.79 -15.83
CA SER A 44 12.24 -13.73 -16.88
C SER A 44 12.27 -15.18 -16.40
N LEU A 45 13.30 -15.55 -15.61
CA LEU A 45 13.38 -16.87 -14.99
C LEU A 45 12.19 -17.14 -14.07
N VAL A 46 11.84 -16.20 -13.18
CA VAL A 46 10.70 -16.35 -12.26
C VAL A 46 9.39 -16.56 -13.04
N VAL A 47 9.12 -15.74 -14.06
CA VAL A 47 7.91 -15.87 -14.89
C VAL A 47 7.86 -17.24 -15.57
N LYS A 48 8.98 -17.68 -16.18
CA LYS A 48 9.05 -18.99 -16.84
C LYS A 48 8.83 -20.14 -15.85
N LYS A 49 9.42 -20.07 -14.66
CA LYS A 49 9.36 -21.15 -13.66
C LYS A 49 8.06 -21.21 -12.88
N ARG A 50 7.30 -20.12 -12.80
CA ARG A 50 5.90 -20.16 -12.34
C ARG A 50 5.01 -21.05 -13.22
N GLN A 51 5.31 -21.17 -14.51
CA GLN A 51 4.54 -21.99 -15.46
C GLN A 51 5.05 -23.44 -15.57
N ASP A 52 6.16 -23.77 -14.91
CA ASP A 52 6.84 -25.07 -15.00
C ASP A 52 6.56 -25.89 -13.74
N SER A 53 5.70 -26.91 -13.86
CA SER A 53 5.25 -27.71 -12.72
C SER A 53 6.36 -28.47 -12.00
N SER A 54 7.52 -28.67 -12.64
CA SER A 54 8.69 -29.29 -12.01
C SER A 54 9.36 -28.39 -10.97
N TYR A 55 9.01 -27.10 -10.91
CA TYR A 55 9.54 -26.12 -9.96
C TYR A 55 8.55 -25.74 -8.87
N TRP A 56 7.30 -26.18 -8.94
CA TRP A 56 6.27 -25.81 -8.00
C TRP A 56 6.56 -26.36 -6.60
N ASP A 57 6.43 -25.50 -5.60
CA ASP A 57 6.41 -25.89 -4.20
C ASP A 57 5.03 -26.49 -3.86
N THR A 58 4.91 -27.82 -4.00
CA THR A 58 3.64 -28.51 -3.80
C THR A 58 3.17 -28.49 -2.36
N GLU A 59 4.09 -28.39 -1.39
CA GLU A 59 3.71 -28.30 0.02
C GLU A 59 3.13 -26.92 0.33
N MET A 60 3.74 -25.85 -0.20
CA MET A 60 3.19 -24.51 -0.10
C MET A 60 1.80 -24.42 -0.75
N LEU A 61 1.61 -25.02 -1.93
CA LEU A 61 0.30 -25.06 -2.59
C LEU A 61 -0.75 -25.79 -1.75
N LYS A 62 -0.40 -26.93 -1.12
CA LYS A 62 -1.31 -27.66 -0.23
C LYS A 62 -1.72 -26.82 0.97
N THR A 63 -0.77 -26.11 1.58
CA THR A 63 -1.05 -25.16 2.66
C THR A 63 -1.98 -24.05 2.19
N ASP A 64 -1.70 -23.44 1.04
CA ASP A 64 -2.52 -22.36 0.47
C ASP A 64 -3.95 -22.83 0.16
N LEU A 65 -4.12 -24.05 -0.33
CA LEU A 65 -5.44 -24.66 -0.58
C LEU A 65 -6.23 -24.98 0.71
N SER A 66 -5.57 -25.03 1.88
CA SER A 66 -6.23 -25.27 3.16
C SER A 66 -6.91 -24.03 3.74
N TYR A 67 -6.52 -22.83 3.29
CA TYR A 67 -7.11 -21.55 3.70
C TYR A 67 -8.40 -21.18 2.95
N LYS A 68 -8.99 -22.14 2.22
CA LYS A 68 -10.28 -21.92 1.55
C LYS A 68 -11.33 -21.56 2.60
N ASN A 69 -11.93 -20.37 2.46
CA ASN A 69 -12.98 -19.78 3.31
C ASN A 69 -12.51 -18.92 4.49
N GLU A 70 -11.28 -18.41 4.49
CA GLU A 70 -10.92 -17.36 5.45
C GLU A 70 -11.72 -16.07 5.23
N ARG A 71 -11.92 -15.31 6.32
CA ARG A 71 -12.55 -13.99 6.26
C ARG A 71 -11.77 -13.10 5.29
N PRO A 72 -12.43 -12.18 4.56
CA PRO A 72 -11.72 -11.23 3.72
C PRO A 72 -10.63 -10.51 4.52
N THR A 73 -9.45 -10.43 3.93
CA THR A 73 -8.27 -9.76 4.49
C THR A 73 -7.93 -8.49 3.74
N GLY A 74 -8.66 -8.15 2.68
CA GLY A 74 -8.42 -7.02 1.79
C GLY A 74 -9.38 -7.02 0.59
N PRO A 75 -9.19 -6.10 -0.38
CA PRO A 75 -10.03 -6.02 -1.58
C PRO A 75 -9.89 -7.22 -2.52
N PHE A 76 -8.79 -7.97 -2.44
CA PHE A 76 -8.61 -9.18 -3.22
C PHE A 76 -8.72 -10.42 -2.34
N MET A 77 -9.54 -11.37 -2.76
CA MET A 77 -9.55 -12.69 -2.14
C MET A 77 -8.22 -13.39 -2.40
N PHE A 78 -7.65 -14.03 -1.37
CA PHE A 78 -6.45 -14.84 -1.53
C PHE A 78 -6.71 -15.98 -2.52
N GLY A 79 -5.89 -16.04 -3.57
CA GLY A 79 -5.90 -17.11 -4.55
C GLY A 79 -4.70 -18.03 -4.36
N ALA A 80 -4.95 -19.32 -4.19
CA ALA A 80 -3.89 -20.33 -4.14
C ALA A 80 -3.38 -20.64 -5.56
N PHE A 81 -2.19 -20.15 -5.88
CA PHE A 81 -1.48 -20.46 -7.13
C PHE A 81 -0.25 -21.31 -6.84
N PRO A 82 0.13 -22.26 -7.71
CA PRO A 82 1.43 -22.89 -7.61
C PRO A 82 2.53 -21.83 -7.79
N VAL A 83 3.53 -21.86 -6.93
CA VAL A 83 4.68 -20.94 -6.98
C VAL A 83 5.99 -21.72 -6.86
N PRO A 84 7.08 -21.24 -7.47
CA PRO A 84 8.39 -21.85 -7.27
C PRO A 84 8.90 -21.61 -5.84
N ASN A 85 9.85 -22.44 -5.40
CA ASN A 85 10.55 -22.21 -4.15
C ASN A 85 11.23 -20.83 -4.15
N TYR A 86 11.21 -20.13 -3.01
CA TYR A 86 11.78 -18.79 -2.89
C TYR A 86 13.26 -18.70 -3.24
N ASP A 87 14.04 -19.76 -3.00
CA ASP A 87 15.45 -19.81 -3.32
C ASP A 87 15.74 -19.97 -4.83
N LEU A 88 14.70 -20.00 -5.70
CA LEU A 88 14.84 -20.09 -7.16
C LEU A 88 15.81 -19.06 -7.74
N ILE A 89 15.78 -17.84 -7.20
CA ILE A 89 16.62 -16.72 -7.66
C ILE A 89 17.89 -16.53 -6.80
N GLY A 90 18.17 -17.46 -5.89
CA GLY A 90 19.35 -17.48 -5.04
C GLY A 90 19.00 -17.81 -3.59
N LYS A 91 19.92 -18.47 -2.87
CA LYS A 91 19.73 -18.76 -1.45
C LYS A 91 19.63 -17.46 -0.65
N GLY A 92 18.68 -17.40 0.27
CA GLY A 92 18.54 -16.28 1.21
C GLY A 92 18.07 -14.98 0.55
N THR A 93 17.44 -15.06 -0.63
CA THR A 93 16.75 -13.93 -1.26
C THR A 93 15.41 -13.64 -0.58
N PHE A 94 14.84 -14.62 0.12
CA PHE A 94 13.68 -14.46 0.98
C PHE A 94 14.02 -14.71 2.45
N SER A 95 13.58 -13.82 3.34
CA SER A 95 13.78 -13.93 4.79
C SER A 95 12.53 -13.64 5.62
N GLY A 96 11.39 -13.41 4.95
CA GLY A 96 10.10 -13.15 5.56
C GLY A 96 9.57 -11.74 5.34
N LEU A 97 8.27 -11.61 5.57
CA LEU A 97 7.49 -10.38 5.50
C LEU A 97 6.72 -10.22 6.81
N GLY A 98 6.16 -9.03 7.03
CA GLY A 98 5.23 -8.85 8.13
C GLY A 98 4.51 -7.52 8.08
N ASN A 99 3.64 -7.34 9.06
CA ASN A 99 2.88 -6.13 9.28
C ASN A 99 2.98 -5.65 10.73
N PHE A 100 2.73 -4.36 10.94
CA PHE A 100 2.73 -3.70 12.24
C PHE A 100 1.49 -2.82 12.41
N GLY A 101 0.94 -2.74 13.63
CA GLY A 101 -0.16 -1.83 13.95
C GLY A 101 -1.57 -2.40 13.74
N TYR A 102 -1.69 -3.65 13.31
CA TYR A 102 -2.93 -4.26 12.87
C TYR A 102 -4.00 -4.38 13.99
N SER A 103 -4.94 -3.43 14.04
CA SER A 103 -5.75 -3.12 15.24
C SER A 103 -6.94 -4.05 15.54
N GLY A 104 -6.90 -5.30 15.10
CA GLY A 104 -7.95 -6.31 15.31
C GLY A 104 -7.94 -7.00 16.69
N ALA A 105 -7.39 -6.37 17.73
CA ALA A 105 -7.55 -6.70 19.16
C ALA A 105 -6.79 -5.67 20.02
N GLY A 106 -7.29 -5.36 21.23
CA GLY A 106 -6.59 -4.64 22.31
C GLY A 106 -5.89 -3.31 21.98
N LYS A 107 -6.54 -2.16 22.18
CA LYS A 107 -5.95 -0.78 22.21
C LYS A 107 -4.91 -0.39 21.11
N TYR A 108 -4.75 -1.15 20.02
CA TYR A 108 -3.86 -0.81 18.90
C TYR A 108 -4.50 0.18 17.92
N TYR A 109 -5.34 1.09 18.41
CA TYR A 109 -5.69 2.32 17.70
C TYR A 109 -4.97 3.49 18.36
N LYS A 110 -4.73 4.55 17.61
CA LYS A 110 -4.26 5.82 18.16
C LYS A 110 -5.46 6.75 18.32
N THR A 111 -5.29 7.77 19.15
CA THR A 111 -6.30 8.81 19.34
C THR A 111 -5.71 10.18 19.08
N ILE A 112 -6.47 11.01 18.36
CA ILE A 112 -6.19 12.44 18.19
C ILE A 112 -7.41 13.18 18.70
N LYS A 113 -7.30 13.83 19.87
CA LYS A 113 -8.46 14.38 20.59
C LYS A 113 -9.53 13.30 20.80
N ASP A 114 -10.74 13.49 20.27
CA ASP A 114 -11.88 12.57 20.30
C ASP A 114 -11.89 11.56 19.14
N LYS A 115 -10.91 11.62 18.22
CA LYS A 115 -10.88 10.81 17.00
C LYS A 115 -10.07 9.54 17.17
N ILE A 116 -10.55 8.46 16.55
CA ILE A 116 -9.89 7.15 16.55
C ILE A 116 -9.19 6.96 15.20
N ILE A 117 -7.90 6.63 15.26
CA ILE A 117 -7.06 6.40 14.09
C ILE A 117 -6.61 4.94 14.10
N LEU A 118 -7.00 4.20 13.08
CA LEU A 118 -6.48 2.86 12.80
C LEU A 118 -5.24 2.99 11.92
N TYR A 119 -4.29 2.06 12.05
CA TYR A 119 -3.07 2.12 11.26
C TYR A 119 -2.50 0.75 10.97
N ASN A 120 -1.84 0.60 9.83
CA ASN A 120 -1.13 -0.61 9.45
C ASN A 120 0.16 -0.22 8.73
N SER A 121 1.15 -1.08 8.79
CA SER A 121 2.41 -0.90 8.08
C SER A 121 2.92 -2.24 7.60
N PHE A 122 3.46 -2.28 6.38
CA PHE A 122 4.04 -3.47 5.79
C PHE A 122 5.55 -3.36 5.71
N PHE A 123 6.24 -4.46 5.99
CA PHE A 123 7.69 -4.51 5.97
C PHE A 123 8.25 -5.77 5.31
N VAL A 124 9.46 -5.62 4.76
CA VAL A 124 10.27 -6.71 4.20
C VAL A 124 11.50 -6.90 5.08
N LYS A 125 11.78 -8.14 5.50
CA LYS A 125 13.00 -8.45 6.26
C LYS A 125 14.26 -8.34 5.39
N LYS A 126 15.38 -8.07 6.05
CA LYS A 126 16.70 -8.01 5.41
C LYS A 126 17.04 -9.37 4.79
N ASN A 127 17.46 -9.35 3.54
CA ASN A 127 17.83 -10.51 2.73
C ASN A 127 18.94 -10.14 1.73
N ASN A 128 19.37 -11.10 0.92
CA ASN A 128 20.48 -10.89 -0.01
C ASN A 128 20.20 -9.84 -1.10
N LEU A 129 18.93 -9.58 -1.44
CA LEU A 129 18.53 -8.58 -2.43
C LEU A 129 18.58 -7.15 -1.88
N ASN A 130 18.18 -6.96 -0.62
CA ASN A 130 18.01 -5.63 -0.03
C ASN A 130 19.09 -5.27 1.02
N GLN A 131 19.97 -6.19 1.41
CA GLN A 131 20.94 -5.99 2.50
C GLN A 131 21.85 -4.76 2.34
N LYS A 132 22.26 -4.42 1.11
CA LYS A 132 23.09 -3.23 0.84
C LYS A 132 22.33 -1.95 1.20
N ARG A 133 21.04 -1.92 0.88
CA ARG A 133 20.14 -0.78 1.11
C ARG A 133 19.69 -0.67 2.57
N LEU A 134 19.51 -1.81 3.25
CA LEU A 134 19.08 -1.83 4.66
C LEU A 134 20.23 -1.59 5.64
N GLN A 135 21.48 -1.78 5.21
CA GLN A 135 22.66 -1.64 6.06
C GLN A 135 22.51 -2.44 7.35
N ASN A 136 22.44 -1.79 8.52
CA ASN A 136 22.31 -2.43 9.83
C ASN A 136 20.86 -2.72 10.26
N ARG A 137 19.86 -2.29 9.49
CA ARG A 137 18.44 -2.52 9.82
C ARG A 137 18.04 -3.98 9.52
N LYS A 138 17.22 -4.56 10.39
CA LYS A 138 16.73 -5.94 10.26
C LYS A 138 15.61 -6.10 9.22
N ASP A 139 14.90 -5.01 8.94
CA ASP A 139 13.78 -4.92 8.01
C ASP A 139 13.56 -3.46 7.61
N GLU A 140 12.62 -3.22 6.71
CA GLU A 140 12.22 -1.88 6.28
C GLU A 140 10.72 -1.81 6.01
N ILE A 141 10.10 -0.73 6.48
CA ILE A 141 8.72 -0.36 6.11
C ILE A 141 8.68 0.14 4.66
N PHE A 142 7.86 -0.50 3.83
CA PHE A 142 7.61 -0.04 2.45
C PHE A 142 6.28 0.69 2.28
N PHE A 143 5.35 0.54 3.23
CA PHE A 143 4.05 1.20 3.21
C PHE A 143 3.51 1.35 4.64
N GLN A 144 2.87 2.49 4.90
CA GLN A 144 2.06 2.73 6.09
C GLN A 144 0.76 3.42 5.69
N ILE A 145 -0.34 3.05 6.33
CA ILE A 145 -1.62 3.74 6.23
C ILE A 145 -2.16 4.08 7.62
N LEU A 146 -2.71 5.28 7.76
CA LEU A 146 -3.50 5.72 8.93
C LEU A 146 -4.89 6.12 8.45
N VAL A 147 -5.94 5.58 9.06
CA VAL A 147 -7.32 5.81 8.67
C VAL A 147 -8.13 6.29 9.87
N LEU A 148 -8.81 7.41 9.69
CA LEU A 148 -9.80 7.88 10.64
C LEU A 148 -11.05 6.99 10.61
N THR A 149 -11.51 6.55 11.78
CA THR A 149 -12.73 5.75 11.91
C THR A 149 -13.66 6.28 13.01
N ASP A 150 -14.93 5.93 12.89
CA ASP A 150 -16.00 6.16 13.86
C ASP A 150 -16.63 4.85 14.37
N THR A 151 -16.02 3.71 14.03
CA THR A 151 -16.43 2.38 14.48
C THR A 151 -15.23 1.53 14.86
N ILE A 152 -15.39 0.74 15.92
CA ILE A 152 -14.48 -0.32 16.34
C ILE A 152 -15.36 -1.49 16.76
N ASP A 153 -15.19 -2.61 16.09
CA ASP A 153 -15.77 -3.88 16.51
C ASP A 153 -14.71 -4.63 17.33
N SER A 154 -14.86 -4.58 18.66
CA SER A 154 -13.93 -5.21 19.61
C SER A 154 -14.24 -6.67 19.91
N VAL A 155 -15.30 -7.23 19.31
CA VAL A 155 -15.74 -8.60 19.56
C VAL A 155 -15.32 -9.49 18.40
N ASP A 156 -15.77 -9.17 17.19
CA ASP A 156 -15.51 -9.99 16.01
C ASP A 156 -14.35 -9.45 15.17
N PHE A 157 -13.90 -8.22 15.44
CA PHE A 157 -12.85 -7.53 14.68
C PHE A 157 -13.16 -7.43 13.19
N SER A 158 -14.46 -7.42 12.83
CA SER A 158 -14.93 -7.39 11.44
C SER A 158 -14.67 -6.07 10.71
N HIS A 159 -14.21 -5.06 11.44
CA HIS A 159 -13.91 -3.72 10.97
C HIS A 159 -12.52 -3.59 10.32
N VAL A 160 -11.70 -4.64 10.36
CA VAL A 160 -10.31 -4.58 9.86
C VAL A 160 -9.90 -5.88 9.16
N GLY A 161 -9.15 -5.73 8.08
CA GLY A 161 -8.51 -6.78 7.27
C GLY A 161 -7.06 -6.40 6.95
N SER A 162 -6.12 -7.35 6.99
CA SER A 162 -4.76 -7.19 6.49
C SER A 162 -4.14 -8.54 6.21
N GLU A 163 -3.38 -8.56 5.14
CA GLU A 163 -2.58 -9.69 4.73
C GLU A 163 -1.33 -9.18 4.01
N ILE A 164 -0.23 -9.93 4.12
CA ILE A 164 0.97 -9.71 3.33
C ILE A 164 1.38 -11.01 2.65
N ILE A 165 1.52 -10.95 1.32
CA ILE A 165 1.64 -12.11 0.44
C ILE A 165 3.05 -12.16 -0.13
N SER A 166 3.79 -13.21 0.22
CA SER A 166 5.12 -13.49 -0.32
C SER A 166 5.11 -14.33 -1.60
N ARG A 167 3.94 -14.83 -2.03
CA ARG A 167 3.77 -15.69 -3.22
C ARG A 167 4.20 -15.04 -4.53
N ASN A 168 4.42 -13.73 -4.53
CA ASN A 168 4.92 -12.96 -5.66
C ASN A 168 6.44 -12.76 -5.69
N HIS A 169 7.20 -13.38 -4.77
CA HIS A 169 8.65 -13.21 -4.63
C HIS A 169 9.35 -13.20 -6.01
N PRO A 170 10.24 -12.21 -6.27
CA PRO A 170 10.77 -11.21 -5.33
C PRO A 170 9.92 -9.97 -5.09
N ASP A 171 8.79 -9.81 -5.80
CA ASP A 171 7.86 -8.71 -5.57
C ASP A 171 6.89 -9.08 -4.42
N TYR A 172 6.49 -8.10 -3.62
CA TYR A 172 5.62 -8.35 -2.45
C TYR A 172 4.38 -7.48 -2.49
N VAL A 173 3.26 -8.05 -2.05
CA VAL A 173 1.97 -7.37 -2.00
C VAL A 173 1.45 -7.45 -0.57
N GLY A 174 1.14 -6.30 0.02
CA GLY A 174 0.32 -6.19 1.22
C GLY A 174 -1.05 -5.63 0.85
N GLN A 175 -2.09 -6.11 1.50
CA GLN A 175 -3.44 -5.59 1.31
C GLN A 175 -4.20 -5.55 2.63
N GLY A 176 -5.28 -4.78 2.66
CA GLY A 176 -6.12 -4.66 3.82
C GLY A 176 -7.36 -3.83 3.60
N PHE A 177 -8.17 -3.73 4.63
CA PHE A 177 -9.26 -2.77 4.69
C PHE A 177 -9.48 -2.26 6.12
N TYR A 178 -10.11 -1.10 6.19
CA TYR A 178 -10.74 -0.58 7.41
C TYR A 178 -12.19 -0.20 7.13
N LYS A 179 -13.12 -0.63 7.97
CA LYS A 179 -14.52 -0.20 7.91
C LYS A 179 -14.74 0.99 8.83
N THR A 180 -15.45 1.98 8.32
CA THR A 180 -16.17 2.98 9.12
C THR A 180 -17.62 2.55 9.27
N LYS A 181 -18.47 3.36 9.93
CA LYS A 181 -19.92 3.08 9.94
C LYS A 181 -20.55 3.09 8.55
N ASN A 182 -20.01 3.90 7.63
CA ASN A 182 -20.65 4.20 6.34
C ASN A 182 -19.83 3.82 5.11
N SER A 183 -18.59 3.33 5.28
CA SER A 183 -17.69 3.05 4.15
C SER A 183 -16.65 2.00 4.50
N THR A 184 -16.02 1.45 3.45
CA THR A 184 -14.82 0.63 3.57
C THR A 184 -13.67 1.31 2.86
N ILE A 185 -12.53 1.40 3.53
CA ILE A 185 -11.27 1.92 3.00
C ILE A 185 -10.40 0.72 2.67
N ASP A 186 -10.46 0.28 1.43
CA ASP A 186 -9.60 -0.77 0.91
C ASP A 186 -8.23 -0.22 0.53
N TYR A 187 -7.18 -0.97 0.84
CA TYR A 187 -5.82 -0.62 0.47
C TYR A 187 -5.02 -1.83 0.00
N VAL A 188 -4.15 -1.58 -0.97
CA VAL A 188 -3.16 -2.53 -1.47
C VAL A 188 -1.87 -1.75 -1.66
N ALA A 189 -0.75 -2.29 -1.22
CA ALA A 189 0.57 -1.74 -1.49
C ALA A 189 1.49 -2.85 -1.96
N PHE A 190 2.40 -2.52 -2.86
CA PHE A 190 3.39 -3.47 -3.35
C PHE A 190 4.75 -2.83 -3.48
N THR A 191 5.78 -3.66 -3.39
CA THR A 191 7.18 -3.26 -3.46
C THR A 191 7.98 -4.27 -4.27
N THR A 192 8.97 -3.77 -5.00
CA THR A 192 9.89 -4.56 -5.83
C THR A 192 11.28 -4.64 -5.19
N PRO A 193 12.15 -5.59 -5.59
CA PRO A 193 13.54 -5.63 -5.13
C PRO A 193 14.34 -4.36 -5.49
N GLU A 194 13.95 -3.61 -6.53
CA GLU A 194 14.50 -2.31 -6.93
C GLU A 194 14.09 -1.16 -6.01
N ASN A 195 13.26 -1.45 -5.00
CA ASN A 195 12.67 -0.50 -4.04
C ASN A 195 11.61 0.44 -4.65
N GLU A 196 11.07 0.11 -5.82
CA GLU A 196 9.90 0.80 -6.36
C GLU A 196 8.68 0.34 -5.59
N SER A 197 7.87 1.28 -5.11
CA SER A 197 6.71 0.95 -4.28
C SER A 197 5.50 1.81 -4.64
N TYR A 198 4.34 1.19 -4.66
CA TYR A 198 3.08 1.84 -5.00
C TYR A 198 1.99 1.39 -4.03
N ALA A 199 0.97 2.23 -3.87
CA ALA A 199 -0.26 1.84 -3.20
C ALA A 199 -1.49 2.25 -3.99
N ILE A 200 -2.55 1.48 -3.86
CA ILE A 200 -3.89 1.84 -4.28
C ILE A 200 -4.74 1.89 -3.00
N VAL A 201 -5.33 3.05 -2.70
CA VAL A 201 -6.25 3.21 -1.57
C VAL A 201 -7.57 3.72 -2.09
N SER A 202 -8.64 2.93 -1.94
CA SER A 202 -9.97 3.21 -2.48
C SER A 202 -9.91 3.73 -3.92
N THR A 203 -9.22 3.00 -4.80
CA THR A 203 -8.99 3.29 -6.24
C THR A 203 -8.04 4.45 -6.58
N ARG A 204 -7.56 5.23 -5.59
CA ARG A 204 -6.52 6.24 -5.84
C ARG A 204 -5.13 5.59 -5.82
N LEU A 205 -4.38 5.77 -6.90
CA LEU A 205 -2.98 5.35 -7.02
C LEU A 205 -2.05 6.37 -6.32
N PHE A 206 -1.09 5.85 -5.56
CA PHE A 206 -0.01 6.58 -4.91
C PHE A 206 1.32 5.99 -5.35
N ASN A 207 2.21 6.83 -5.87
CA ASN A 207 3.62 6.47 -6.02
C ASN A 207 4.32 6.75 -4.70
N LEU A 208 4.81 5.71 -4.02
CA LEU A 208 5.35 5.81 -2.67
C LEU A 208 6.77 6.37 -2.61
N ASP A 209 7.40 6.64 -3.77
CA ASP A 209 8.64 7.43 -3.85
C ASP A 209 8.43 8.86 -3.33
N PHE A 210 7.20 9.37 -3.37
CA PHE A 210 6.82 10.70 -2.85
C PHE A 210 6.29 10.66 -1.40
N GLY A 211 6.41 9.50 -0.74
CA GLY A 211 6.02 9.31 0.65
C GLY A 211 5.31 7.98 0.86
N LYS A 212 5.75 7.21 1.85
CA LYS A 212 5.24 5.86 2.10
C LYS A 212 4.11 5.82 3.13
N THR A 213 3.80 6.93 3.78
CA THR A 213 2.71 7.04 4.76
C THR A 213 1.50 7.74 4.14
N ILE A 214 0.38 7.01 4.05
CA ILE A 214 -0.88 7.53 3.52
C ILE A 214 -1.87 7.75 4.65
N LEU A 215 -2.37 8.98 4.78
CA LEU A 215 -3.42 9.33 5.73
C LEU A 215 -4.75 9.40 4.99
N ILE A 216 -5.80 8.79 5.52
CA ILE A 216 -7.15 8.83 4.95
C ILE A 216 -8.15 9.34 5.99
N ALA A 217 -8.87 10.40 5.63
CA ALA A 217 -9.99 10.94 6.40
C ALA A 217 -11.27 10.84 5.57
N PRO A 218 -12.12 9.84 5.82
CA PRO A 218 -13.48 9.79 5.26
C PRO A 218 -14.27 11.04 5.64
N GLN A 219 -15.25 11.43 4.82
CA GLN A 219 -16.06 12.62 5.03
C GLN A 219 -17.55 12.23 5.13
N LYS A 220 -18.34 13.01 5.88
CA LYS A 220 -19.79 12.83 6.04
C LYS A 220 -20.57 12.75 4.73
N ASN A 221 -20.05 13.35 3.66
CA ASN A 221 -20.65 13.33 2.32
C ASN A 221 -20.21 12.13 1.47
N GLY A 222 -19.50 11.16 2.04
CA GLY A 222 -18.98 9.96 1.37
C GLY A 222 -17.68 10.17 0.59
N SER A 223 -17.19 11.41 0.44
CA SER A 223 -15.89 11.65 -0.18
C SER A 223 -14.73 11.29 0.76
N LEU A 224 -13.54 11.06 0.21
CA LEU A 224 -12.32 10.84 0.99
C LEU A 224 -11.39 12.04 0.87
N ARG A 225 -10.69 12.37 1.95
CA ARG A 225 -9.49 13.22 1.92
C ARG A 225 -8.28 12.34 2.16
N SER A 226 -7.20 12.60 1.44
CA SER A 226 -5.94 11.88 1.59
C SER A 226 -4.77 12.83 1.73
N MET A 227 -3.76 12.43 2.48
CA MET A 227 -2.47 13.10 2.56
C MET A 227 -1.36 12.06 2.43
N GLN A 228 -0.31 12.37 1.67
CA GLN A 228 0.85 11.52 1.51
C GLN A 228 2.04 12.18 2.22
N ILE A 229 2.67 11.42 3.12
CA ILE A 229 3.72 11.88 4.02
C ILE A 229 5.00 11.12 3.73
N GLU A 230 6.10 11.86 3.70
CA GLU A 230 7.44 11.28 3.62
C GLU A 230 7.70 10.38 4.83
N LEU A 231 8.10 9.15 4.56
CA LEU A 231 8.49 8.18 5.59
C LEU A 231 10.01 8.02 5.48
N PRO A 232 10.79 8.39 6.52
CA PRO A 232 12.21 8.06 6.53
C PRO A 232 12.41 6.54 6.44
N GLN A 233 13.62 6.09 6.13
CA GLN A 233 13.89 4.65 6.15
C GLN A 233 13.78 4.12 7.59
N LEU A 234 12.68 3.42 7.90
CA LEU A 234 12.37 2.89 9.23
C LEU A 234 12.25 1.37 9.20
N SER A 235 12.60 0.75 10.32
CA SER A 235 12.29 -0.64 10.63
C SER A 235 10.95 -0.80 11.35
N SER A 236 10.51 -2.05 11.51
CA SER A 236 9.34 -2.43 12.31
C SER A 236 9.45 -2.04 13.78
N GLU A 237 10.66 -1.81 14.30
CA GLU A 237 10.88 -1.35 15.68
C GLU A 237 10.68 0.16 15.85
N GLU A 238 10.84 0.92 14.76
CA GLU A 238 10.84 2.39 14.80
C GLU A 238 9.47 2.98 14.43
N ILE A 239 8.66 2.23 13.67
CA ILE A 239 7.43 2.73 13.04
C ILE A 239 6.38 3.22 14.05
N ASN A 240 6.27 2.57 15.22
CA ASN A 240 5.31 3.00 16.24
C ASN A 240 5.63 4.40 16.76
N ARG A 241 6.89 4.64 17.12
CA ARG A 241 7.36 5.94 17.62
C ARG A 241 7.26 7.02 16.55
N PHE A 242 7.52 6.69 15.29
CA PHE A 242 7.28 7.62 14.18
C PHE A 242 5.80 7.98 14.07
N THR A 243 4.92 6.98 14.14
CA THR A 243 3.46 7.18 14.10
C THR A 243 3.00 8.09 15.23
N ASP A 244 3.48 7.87 16.46
CA ASP A 244 3.15 8.71 17.62
C ASP A 244 3.54 10.17 17.38
N LYS A 245 4.78 10.43 16.95
CA LYS A 245 5.26 11.79 16.63
C LYS A 245 4.49 12.43 15.49
N LEU A 246 4.18 11.66 14.44
CA LEU A 246 3.43 12.17 13.29
C LEU A 246 2.04 12.68 13.71
N LEU A 247 1.40 11.99 14.65
CA LEU A 247 0.08 12.38 15.16
C LEU A 247 0.10 13.58 16.12
N GLU A 248 1.29 14.04 16.53
CA GLU A 248 1.49 15.26 17.31
C GLU A 248 1.67 16.49 16.42
N GLU A 249 1.93 16.32 15.11
CA GLU A 249 2.12 17.45 14.19
C GLU A 249 0.80 18.20 13.94
N ASP A 250 0.81 19.53 14.10
CA ASP A 250 -0.38 20.39 13.95
C ASP A 250 -1.14 20.16 12.64
N ARG A 251 -0.41 20.03 11.51
CA ARG A 251 -1.00 19.76 10.20
C ARG A 251 -1.75 18.42 10.13
N ILE A 252 -1.29 17.42 10.88
CA ILE A 252 -1.87 16.08 10.91
C ILE A 252 -3.07 16.06 11.86
N VAL A 253 -2.95 16.73 13.01
CA VAL A 253 -4.07 16.95 13.92
C VAL A 253 -5.19 17.70 13.20
N GLU A 254 -4.88 18.78 12.47
CA GLU A 254 -5.87 19.51 11.67
C GLU A 254 -6.51 18.62 10.60
N PHE A 255 -5.70 17.86 9.85
CA PHE A 255 -6.19 16.95 8.81
C PHE A 255 -7.25 15.99 9.34
N PHE A 256 -7.01 15.34 10.48
CA PHE A 256 -7.93 14.35 11.07
C PHE A 256 -9.08 14.96 11.87
N THR A 257 -8.94 16.19 12.36
CA THR A 257 -9.97 16.85 13.17
C THR A 257 -10.81 17.89 12.42
N LYS A 258 -10.60 18.02 11.10
CA LYS A 258 -11.33 18.97 10.26
C LYS A 258 -12.85 18.75 10.30
N PRO A 259 -13.66 19.82 10.38
CA PRO A 259 -15.11 19.73 10.24
C PRO A 259 -15.48 19.07 8.90
N GLY A 260 -16.31 18.03 8.97
CA GLY A 260 -16.73 17.24 7.80
C GLY A 260 -16.15 15.83 7.75
N ASN A 261 -15.10 15.54 8.54
CA ASN A 261 -14.55 14.19 8.68
C ASN A 261 -15.50 13.19 9.35
N ILE A 262 -15.33 11.90 8.96
CA ILE A 262 -16.10 10.64 9.10
C ILE A 262 -17.38 10.53 8.27
#